data_AF-A0A5E7BY24-F1
#
_entry.id   AF-A0A5E7BY24-F1
#
_cell.length_a   1.000
_cell.length_b   1.000
_cell.length_c   1.000
_cell.angle_alpha   90.00
_cell.angle_beta   90.00
_cell.angle_gamma   90.00
#
_symmetry.space_group_name_H-M   'P 1'
#
loop_
_entity.id
_entity.type
_entity.pdbx_description
1 polymer ?
#
loop_
_entity_poly.entity_id
_entity_poly.type
_entity_poly.pdbx_seq_one_letter_code
_entity_poly.pdbx_strand_id
1 'polypeptide(L)'
;MQYNNSKNSEWMMPAEWVRHAATWMVWPHNQALWESGWRVTLPDVQADFARVANAIARFEPVKMVVDPSAVASARALCGPNIELIELAVNDSWCRDSGPTFVCHPQQGLAGISWRFNAWGGKSAHELDEGLARRALNHLGLPCFGTPLSNEGGAIHVDGEGTLITTESVLLNPNRNPGMSKAEMEEMFAQLLGVKKTIWLPGDPDYVTGDMTDGHVDGVCAFARPGVLLLDATHDTQSVYAEVARENRRALELATDAQGRQFQLIELYEASDAVDTEAEVFCASYTNFYIANGAIIMPAYGIDADHVAAETLAQAFPGREVVPVRINHLAHGGGGVHCITQQQPAWPVEG
;
A
#
# COMPACT_ATOMS: atom_id res chain seq x y z
N MET A 1 16.60 -18.25 9.74
CA MET A 1 16.36 -18.56 11.16
C MET A 1 14.99 -19.20 11.26
N GLN A 2 14.87 -20.25 12.07
CA GLN A 2 13.69 -21.11 12.18
C GLN A 2 12.46 -20.35 12.68
N TYR A 3 11.29 -20.75 12.18
CA TYR A 3 9.96 -20.47 12.73
C TYR A 3 9.96 -20.78 14.25
N ASN A 4 10.21 -19.77 15.08
CA ASN A 4 10.15 -19.95 16.53
C ASN A 4 8.72 -19.66 16.97
N ASN A 5 8.05 -20.73 17.38
CA ASN A 5 6.64 -20.83 17.73
C ASN A 5 6.34 -20.19 19.12
N SER A 6 6.86 -18.98 19.39
CA SER A 6 6.57 -18.30 20.64
C SER A 6 5.21 -17.61 20.52
N LYS A 7 4.19 -18.19 21.18
CA LYS A 7 2.81 -17.68 21.28
C LYS A 7 2.64 -16.27 21.88
N ASN A 8 3.72 -15.51 22.07
CA ASN A 8 3.75 -14.14 22.58
C ASN A 8 4.94 -13.39 21.95
N SER A 9 4.89 -13.24 20.64
CA SER A 9 5.72 -12.27 19.93
C SER A 9 5.22 -10.87 20.31
N GLU A 10 6.02 -10.05 21.00
CA GLU A 10 5.72 -8.62 21.23
C GLU A 10 6.05 -7.77 19.99
N TRP A 11 6.31 -8.41 18.84
CA TRP A 11 6.42 -7.71 17.57
C TRP A 11 5.04 -7.25 17.12
N MET A 12 4.97 -6.01 16.66
CA MET A 12 3.76 -5.43 16.09
C MET A 12 4.07 -4.63 14.84
N MET A 13 3.16 -4.66 13.88
CA MET A 13 3.15 -3.66 12.81
C MET A 13 2.50 -2.39 13.37
N PRO A 14 3.23 -1.27 13.50
CA PRO A 14 2.63 -0.04 13.95
C PRO A 14 1.68 0.52 12.89
N ALA A 15 0.74 1.34 13.33
CA ALA A 15 -0.16 2.07 12.43
C ALA A 15 0.63 2.98 11.48
N GLU A 16 0.13 3.21 10.28
CA GLU A 16 0.83 4.04 9.28
C GLU A 16 0.94 5.52 9.66
N TRP A 17 0.15 6.00 10.63
CA TRP A 17 0.26 7.39 11.11
C TRP A 17 1.32 7.59 12.20
N VAL A 18 2.03 6.54 12.65
CA VAL A 18 3.14 6.74 13.58
C VAL A 18 4.26 7.54 12.92
N ARG A 19 5.21 8.03 13.72
CA ARG A 19 6.37 8.73 13.16
C ARG A 19 7.22 7.80 12.31
N HIS A 20 7.65 8.25 11.15
CA HIS A 20 8.52 7.53 10.23
C HIS A 20 9.98 7.95 10.35
N ALA A 21 10.87 6.99 10.18
CA ALA A 21 12.29 7.22 9.94
C ALA A 21 12.59 7.48 8.45
N ALA A 22 11.84 6.84 7.55
CA ALA A 22 11.94 7.03 6.11
C ALA A 22 10.72 6.47 5.37
N THR A 23 10.54 6.88 4.12
CA THR A 23 9.69 6.19 3.13
C THR A 23 10.56 5.47 2.12
N TRP A 24 10.18 4.25 1.77
CA TRP A 24 10.78 3.47 0.70
C TRP A 24 9.92 3.55 -0.56
N MET A 25 10.58 3.66 -1.71
CA MET A 25 9.96 3.60 -3.03
C MET A 25 10.86 2.79 -3.96
N VAL A 26 10.32 2.28 -5.07
CA VAL A 26 11.09 1.62 -6.13
C VAL A 26 10.91 2.42 -7.41
N TRP A 27 12.01 2.72 -8.10
CA TRP A 27 12.00 3.54 -9.28
C TRP A 27 11.57 2.74 -10.52
N PRO A 28 10.62 3.25 -11.34
CA PRO A 28 10.18 2.54 -12.54
C PRO A 28 11.27 2.58 -13.61
N HIS A 29 11.64 1.39 -14.09
CA HIS A 29 12.67 1.21 -15.13
C HIS A 29 12.22 0.33 -16.29
N ASN A 30 11.21 -0.53 -16.07
CA ASN A 30 10.81 -1.55 -17.02
C ASN A 30 9.95 -0.94 -18.14
N GLN A 31 10.60 -0.46 -19.20
CA GLN A 31 9.93 0.18 -20.33
C GLN A 31 8.92 -0.75 -21.02
N ALA A 32 9.27 -2.02 -21.21
CA ALA A 32 8.41 -2.97 -21.88
C ALA A 32 7.09 -3.20 -21.12
N LEU A 33 7.13 -3.17 -19.79
CA LEU A 33 5.96 -3.27 -18.94
C LEU A 33 5.14 -1.97 -18.94
N TRP A 34 5.78 -0.83 -18.65
CA TRP A 34 5.05 0.44 -18.53
C TRP A 34 4.46 0.93 -19.85
N GLU A 35 5.06 0.56 -20.99
CA GLU A 35 4.58 0.92 -22.33
C GLU A 35 3.74 -0.21 -22.96
N SER A 36 3.39 -1.29 -22.22
CA SER A 36 2.52 -2.35 -22.74
C SER A 36 1.05 -2.02 -22.54
N GLY A 37 0.36 -1.52 -23.56
CA GLY A 37 -1.10 -1.36 -23.54
C GLY A 37 -1.65 -0.29 -22.59
N TRP A 38 -0.87 0.15 -21.61
CA TRP A 38 -1.22 1.18 -20.62
C TRP A 38 -1.17 2.61 -21.15
N ARG A 39 -0.86 2.81 -22.44
CA ARG A 39 -0.94 4.12 -23.13
C ARG A 39 -0.12 5.24 -22.50
N VAL A 40 0.96 4.90 -21.79
CA VAL A 40 1.91 5.85 -21.20
C VAL A 40 3.32 5.62 -21.74
N THR A 41 4.21 6.58 -21.50
CA THR A 41 5.65 6.41 -21.74
C THR A 41 6.39 6.26 -20.40
N LEU A 42 7.46 5.48 -20.37
CA LEU A 42 8.25 5.32 -19.15
C LEU A 42 8.77 6.66 -18.59
N PRO A 43 9.24 7.64 -19.40
CA PRO A 43 9.64 8.96 -18.91
C PRO A 43 8.51 9.73 -18.21
N ASP A 44 7.27 9.63 -18.69
CA ASP A 44 6.13 10.31 -18.07
C ASP A 44 5.79 9.67 -16.72
N VAL A 45 5.80 8.33 -16.64
CA VAL A 45 5.65 7.59 -15.38
C VAL A 45 6.76 7.96 -14.39
N GLN A 46 8.01 8.01 -14.84
CA GLN A 46 9.15 8.44 -14.02
C GLN A 46 8.97 9.86 -13.47
N ALA A 47 8.41 10.78 -14.27
CA ALA A 47 8.09 12.12 -13.81
C ALA A 47 7.02 12.13 -12.72
N ASP A 48 6.00 11.27 -12.80
CA ASP A 48 4.97 11.10 -11.78
C ASP A 48 5.56 10.54 -10.48
N PHE A 49 6.37 9.47 -10.55
CA PHE A 49 7.07 8.90 -9.39
C PHE A 49 8.00 9.92 -8.72
N ALA A 50 8.74 10.71 -9.51
CA ALA A 50 9.57 11.77 -8.97
C ALA A 50 8.76 12.85 -8.25
N ARG A 51 7.59 13.24 -8.76
CA ARG A 51 6.72 14.20 -8.06
C ARG A 51 6.28 13.67 -6.70
N VAL A 52 5.89 12.39 -6.62
CA VAL A 52 5.53 11.74 -5.35
C VAL A 52 6.73 11.73 -4.40
N ALA A 53 7.89 11.23 -4.86
CA ALA A 53 9.08 11.13 -4.03
C ALA A 53 9.56 12.49 -3.50
N ASN A 54 9.57 13.52 -4.36
CA ASN A 54 9.94 14.88 -3.98
C ASN A 54 8.92 15.52 -3.02
N ALA A 55 7.62 15.20 -3.16
CA ALA A 55 6.60 15.66 -2.23
C ALA A 55 6.80 15.06 -0.83
N ILE A 56 7.07 13.76 -0.74
CA ILE A 56 7.37 13.06 0.51
C ILE A 56 8.65 13.60 1.15
N ALA A 57 9.70 13.83 0.35
CA ALA A 57 11.01 14.30 0.79
C ALA A 57 11.00 15.68 1.49
N ARG A 58 9.87 16.40 1.43
CA ARG A 58 9.64 17.63 2.22
C ARG A 58 9.37 17.34 3.71
N PHE A 59 8.88 16.14 4.04
CA PHE A 59 8.37 15.78 5.36
C PHE A 59 9.15 14.65 6.03
N GLU A 60 9.75 13.75 5.26
CA GLU A 60 10.59 12.66 5.77
C GLU A 60 11.62 12.17 4.75
N PRO A 61 12.71 11.50 5.19
CA PRO A 61 13.69 10.94 4.27
C PRO A 61 13.07 9.93 3.30
N VAL A 62 13.48 9.96 2.04
CA VAL A 62 13.05 8.97 1.02
C VAL A 62 14.24 8.12 0.61
N LYS A 63 14.03 6.80 0.62
CA LYS A 63 14.96 5.78 0.10
C LYS A 63 14.37 5.20 -1.17
N MET A 64 14.96 5.55 -2.30
CA MET A 64 14.55 5.08 -3.62
C MET A 64 15.42 3.89 -4.02
N VAL A 65 14.82 2.71 -4.11
CA VAL A 65 15.46 1.56 -4.74
C VAL A 65 15.46 1.75 -6.25
N VAL A 66 16.62 1.63 -6.89
CA VAL A 66 16.77 1.88 -8.33
C VAL A 66 17.49 0.72 -8.98
N ASP A 67 16.92 0.19 -10.06
CA ASP A 67 17.64 -0.76 -10.91
C ASP A 67 18.91 -0.10 -11.49
N PRO A 68 20.06 -0.79 -11.55
CA PRO A 68 21.30 -0.22 -12.09
C PRO A 68 21.16 0.43 -13.48
N SER A 69 20.21 -0.04 -14.31
CA SER A 69 19.93 0.53 -15.63
C SER A 69 19.28 1.91 -15.60
N ALA A 70 18.63 2.29 -14.49
CA ALA A 70 17.83 3.52 -14.37
C ALA A 70 18.41 4.56 -13.39
N VAL A 71 19.62 4.34 -12.86
CA VAL A 71 20.27 5.29 -11.93
C VAL A 71 20.38 6.70 -12.51
N ALA A 72 20.63 6.82 -13.81
CA ALA A 72 20.73 8.12 -14.47
C ALA A 72 19.40 8.88 -14.51
N SER A 73 18.28 8.20 -14.84
CA SER A 73 16.96 8.85 -14.87
C SER A 73 16.46 9.19 -13.47
N ALA A 74 16.66 8.28 -12.50
CA ALA A 74 16.36 8.55 -11.09
C ALA A 74 17.12 9.77 -10.58
N ARG A 75 18.44 9.85 -10.81
CA ARG A 75 19.27 10.98 -10.36
C ARG A 75 18.90 12.31 -11.02
N ALA A 76 18.38 12.28 -12.25
CA ALA A 76 17.96 13.47 -12.96
C ALA A 76 16.66 14.08 -12.41
N LEU A 77 15.76 13.25 -11.86
CA LEU A 77 14.41 13.66 -11.46
C LEU A 77 14.19 13.67 -9.93
N CYS A 78 14.92 12.84 -9.18
CA CYS A 78 14.87 12.83 -7.72
C CYS A 78 15.66 14.01 -7.14
N GLY A 79 15.07 14.69 -6.17
CA GLY A 79 15.71 15.78 -5.44
C GLY A 79 16.88 15.30 -4.58
N PRO A 80 17.75 16.23 -4.13
CA PRO A 80 19.00 15.91 -3.44
C PRO A 80 18.83 15.24 -2.06
N ASN A 81 17.63 15.27 -1.49
CA ASN A 81 17.31 14.67 -0.20
C ASN A 81 16.78 13.23 -0.32
N ILE A 82 16.79 12.66 -1.52
CA ILE A 82 16.37 11.28 -1.79
C ILE A 82 17.62 10.42 -1.94
N GLU A 83 17.73 9.39 -1.11
CA GLU A 83 18.81 8.41 -1.17
C GLU A 83 18.52 7.39 -2.26
N LEU A 84 19.44 7.22 -3.22
CA LEU A 84 19.33 6.19 -4.25
C LEU A 84 20.07 4.93 -3.80
N ILE A 85 19.37 3.80 -3.77
CA ILE A 85 19.88 2.49 -3.38
C ILE A 85 19.83 1.57 -4.60
N GLU A 86 21.00 1.22 -5.14
CA GLU A 86 21.08 0.40 -6.35
C GLU A 86 20.78 -1.07 -6.05
N LEU A 87 19.62 -1.57 -6.49
CA LEU A 87 19.21 -2.99 -6.41
C LEU A 87 18.38 -3.33 -7.65
N ALA A 88 18.71 -4.45 -8.30
CA ALA A 88 17.92 -4.93 -9.45
C ALA A 88 16.50 -5.33 -9.02
N VAL A 89 15.49 -4.99 -9.82
CA VAL A 89 14.06 -5.21 -9.55
C VAL A 89 13.33 -5.54 -10.86
N ASN A 90 12.16 -6.19 -10.80
CA ASN A 90 11.33 -6.43 -11.99
C ASN A 90 10.39 -5.25 -12.26
N ASP A 91 9.74 -4.74 -11.22
CA ASP A 91 8.80 -3.62 -11.28
C ASP A 91 8.96 -2.68 -10.06
N SER A 92 8.01 -1.75 -9.86
CA SER A 92 8.17 -0.53 -9.06
C SER A 92 7.15 -0.37 -7.92
N TRP A 93 6.40 -1.42 -7.61
CA TRP A 93 5.37 -1.43 -6.56
C TRP A 93 5.97 -1.76 -5.20
N CYS A 94 6.57 -0.75 -4.58
CA CYS A 94 7.31 -0.90 -3.32
C CYS A 94 6.42 -1.32 -2.15
N ARG A 95 5.13 -0.96 -2.17
CA ARG A 95 4.15 -1.36 -1.15
C ARG A 95 4.05 -2.88 -1.04
N ASP A 96 4.11 -3.55 -2.18
CA ASP A 96 3.75 -4.96 -2.28
C ASP A 96 4.96 -5.89 -2.18
N SER A 97 6.08 -5.48 -2.78
CA SER A 97 7.34 -6.23 -2.80
C SER A 97 8.34 -5.80 -1.71
N GLY A 98 8.09 -4.66 -1.06
CA GLY A 98 8.89 -4.13 0.04
C GLY A 98 8.65 -4.83 1.38
N PRO A 99 9.47 -4.53 2.40
CA PRO A 99 9.30 -5.13 3.71
C PRO A 99 8.16 -4.47 4.49
N THR A 100 7.32 -5.28 5.13
CA THR A 100 6.44 -4.77 6.20
C THR A 100 7.24 -4.67 7.49
N PHE A 101 7.54 -3.46 7.93
CA PHE A 101 8.30 -3.22 9.14
C PHE A 101 7.49 -3.49 10.41
N VAL A 102 8.14 -4.10 11.40
CA VAL A 102 7.56 -4.42 12.71
C VAL A 102 8.50 -3.98 13.82
N CYS A 103 7.91 -3.55 14.93
CA CYS A 103 8.63 -3.03 16.08
C CYS A 103 8.45 -3.94 17.30
N HIS A 104 9.49 -4.04 18.11
CA HIS A 104 9.44 -4.66 19.43
C HIS A 104 9.86 -3.61 20.47
N PRO A 105 9.21 -3.56 21.66
CA PRO A 105 9.55 -2.56 22.66
C PRO A 105 11.02 -2.59 23.16
N GLN A 106 11.67 -3.77 23.15
CA GLN A 106 13.06 -3.95 23.58
C GLN A 106 14.01 -4.41 22.47
N GLN A 107 13.52 -5.13 21.46
CA GLN A 107 14.38 -5.70 20.40
C GLN A 107 14.59 -4.76 19.20
N GLY A 108 13.90 -3.61 19.15
CA GLY A 108 14.09 -2.64 18.07
C GLY A 108 13.16 -2.86 16.88
N LEU A 109 13.71 -2.63 15.69
CA LEU A 109 13.03 -2.72 14.42
C LEU A 109 13.42 -4.04 13.70
N ALA A 110 12.46 -4.68 13.06
CA ALA A 110 12.65 -5.79 12.13
C ALA A 110 11.73 -5.61 10.93
N GLY A 111 11.81 -6.49 9.94
CA GLY A 111 10.86 -6.50 8.84
C GLY A 111 10.43 -7.91 8.45
N ILE A 112 9.21 -8.00 7.94
CA ILE A 112 8.64 -9.19 7.36
C ILE A 112 8.89 -9.14 5.85
N SER A 113 9.40 -10.25 5.32
CA SER A 113 9.48 -10.52 3.89
C SER A 113 8.39 -11.52 3.56
N TRP A 114 7.26 -11.02 3.06
CA TRP A 114 6.21 -11.85 2.48
C TRP A 114 6.73 -12.61 1.26
N ARG A 115 6.03 -13.66 0.87
CA ARG A 115 6.27 -14.29 -0.43
C ARG A 115 5.55 -13.46 -1.50
N PHE A 116 6.26 -12.59 -2.19
CA PHE A 116 5.68 -11.85 -3.31
C PHE A 116 5.67 -12.71 -4.57
N ASN A 117 4.54 -12.75 -5.29
CA ASN A 117 4.40 -13.54 -6.52
C ASN A 117 3.81 -12.77 -7.71
N ALA A 118 3.94 -11.42 -7.71
CA ALA A 118 3.31 -10.53 -8.68
C ALA A 118 1.81 -10.79 -8.85
N TRP A 119 1.09 -10.64 -7.74
CA TRP A 119 -0.38 -10.72 -7.69
C TRP A 119 -0.93 -11.99 -8.36
N GLY A 120 -0.33 -13.15 -8.05
CA GLY A 120 -0.74 -14.44 -8.63
C GLY A 120 -0.08 -14.78 -9.96
N GLY A 121 1.10 -14.22 -10.25
CA GLY A 121 1.90 -14.50 -11.44
C GLY A 121 1.51 -13.66 -12.66
N LYS A 122 0.94 -12.47 -12.45
CA LYS A 122 0.52 -11.55 -13.51
C LYS A 122 1.71 -10.89 -14.22
N SER A 123 2.88 -10.84 -13.57
CA SER A 123 4.13 -10.35 -14.16
C SER A 123 5.36 -11.13 -13.68
N ALA A 124 6.51 -10.87 -14.32
CA ALA A 124 7.81 -11.40 -13.87
C ALA A 124 8.19 -10.76 -12.52
N HIS A 125 8.73 -11.56 -11.60
CA HIS A 125 8.89 -11.14 -10.19
C HIS A 125 10.04 -11.79 -9.43
N GLU A 126 10.95 -12.47 -10.12
CA GLU A 126 12.02 -13.24 -9.49
C GLU A 126 12.98 -12.37 -8.64
N LEU A 127 13.16 -11.11 -9.04
CA LEU A 127 13.93 -10.12 -8.29
C LEU A 127 13.09 -9.48 -7.17
N ASP A 128 11.80 -9.25 -7.43
CA ASP A 128 10.88 -8.58 -6.50
C ASP A 128 10.47 -9.50 -5.33
N GLU A 129 10.38 -10.82 -5.54
CA GLU A 129 10.19 -11.81 -4.47
C GLU A 129 11.26 -11.68 -3.37
N GLY A 130 12.49 -11.32 -3.76
CA GLY A 130 13.60 -11.12 -2.85
C GLY A 130 13.81 -9.68 -2.38
N LEU A 131 13.01 -8.71 -2.81
CA LEU A 131 13.27 -7.29 -2.58
C LEU A 131 13.24 -6.93 -1.08
N ALA A 132 12.16 -7.29 -0.37
CA ALA A 132 12.02 -7.05 1.07
C ALA A 132 13.25 -7.54 1.87
N ARG A 133 13.70 -8.78 1.61
CA ARG A 133 14.88 -9.35 2.28
C ARG A 133 16.16 -8.58 1.93
N ARG A 134 16.35 -8.18 0.67
CA ARG A 134 17.54 -7.41 0.24
C ARG A 134 17.55 -6.02 0.87
N ALA A 135 16.40 -5.34 0.95
CA ALA A 135 16.27 -4.05 1.62
C ALA A 135 16.58 -4.15 3.13
N LEU A 136 16.05 -5.17 3.82
CA LEU A 136 16.33 -5.40 5.24
C LEU A 136 17.80 -5.74 5.50
N ASN A 137 18.43 -6.53 4.64
CA ASN A 137 19.87 -6.82 4.70
C ASN A 137 20.70 -5.55 4.51
N HIS A 138 20.32 -4.68 3.57
CA HIS A 138 20.98 -3.38 3.37
C HIS A 138 20.90 -2.50 4.63
N LEU A 139 19.78 -2.52 5.34
CA LEU A 139 19.61 -1.83 6.62
C LEU A 139 20.27 -2.54 7.82
N GLY A 140 20.74 -3.78 7.67
CA GLY A 140 21.24 -4.60 8.77
C GLY A 140 20.15 -5.02 9.78
N LEU A 141 18.88 -5.08 9.35
CA LEU A 141 17.75 -5.42 10.21
C LEU A 141 17.39 -6.92 10.17
N PRO A 142 16.88 -7.49 11.28
CA PRO A 142 16.31 -8.83 11.28
C PRO A 142 15.18 -8.97 10.26
N CYS A 143 15.13 -10.11 9.57
CA CYS A 143 14.11 -10.42 8.57
C CYS A 143 13.34 -11.70 8.95
N PHE A 144 12.02 -11.57 9.09
CA PHE A 144 11.09 -12.68 9.26
C PHE A 144 10.54 -13.09 7.90
N GLY A 145 10.88 -14.30 7.44
CA GLY A 145 10.32 -14.88 6.22
C GLY A 145 9.08 -15.70 6.52
N THR A 146 8.19 -15.79 5.54
CA THR A 146 6.90 -16.48 5.67
C THR A 146 6.53 -17.19 4.35
N PRO A 147 5.82 -18.33 4.39
CA PRO A 147 5.30 -18.99 3.20
C PRO A 147 4.02 -18.32 2.67
N LEU A 148 3.40 -17.42 3.43
CA LEU A 148 2.20 -16.69 3.02
C LEU A 148 2.53 -15.76 1.86
N SER A 149 1.87 -15.99 0.73
CA SER A 149 1.85 -15.04 -0.37
C SER A 149 0.97 -13.88 0.03
N ASN A 150 1.57 -12.72 0.25
CA ASN A 150 0.92 -11.51 0.71
C ASN A 150 1.64 -10.30 0.13
N GLU A 151 0.89 -9.24 -0.08
CA GLU A 151 1.36 -7.92 -0.47
C GLU A 151 1.06 -6.91 0.65
N GLY A 152 1.87 -5.85 0.78
CA GLY A 152 1.59 -4.81 1.78
C GLY A 152 0.26 -4.10 1.54
N GLY A 153 -0.14 -3.87 0.28
CA GLY A 153 -1.43 -3.25 -0.07
C GLY A 153 -2.65 -4.13 0.24
N ALA A 154 -2.44 -5.44 0.45
CA ALA A 154 -3.50 -6.37 0.80
C ALA A 154 -3.93 -6.29 2.27
N ILE A 155 -3.18 -5.59 3.13
CA ILE A 155 -3.46 -5.48 4.56
C ILE A 155 -3.38 -4.03 5.08
N HIS A 156 -4.26 -3.69 6.01
CA HIS A 156 -4.19 -2.44 6.79
C HIS A 156 -4.31 -2.72 8.28
N VAL A 157 -3.51 -2.04 9.10
CA VAL A 157 -3.53 -2.20 10.57
C VAL A 157 -3.78 -0.87 11.28
N ASP A 158 -4.45 -0.94 12.44
CA ASP A 158 -4.73 0.24 13.29
C ASP A 158 -3.68 0.48 14.39
N GLY A 159 -2.70 -0.41 14.53
CA GLY A 159 -1.72 -0.39 15.63
C GLY A 159 -2.27 -0.77 17.01
N GLU A 160 -3.56 -1.05 17.14
CA GLU A 160 -4.24 -1.44 18.39
C GLU A 160 -4.80 -2.89 18.35
N GLY A 161 -4.32 -3.67 17.38
CA GLY A 161 -4.58 -5.09 17.24
C GLY A 161 -5.62 -5.45 16.19
N THR A 162 -6.04 -4.52 15.35
CA THR A 162 -6.98 -4.78 14.25
C THR A 162 -6.23 -4.83 12.93
N LEU A 163 -6.55 -5.83 12.12
CA LEU A 163 -6.17 -5.93 10.71
C LEU A 163 -7.43 -5.92 9.84
N ILE A 164 -7.41 -5.20 8.73
CA ILE A 164 -8.42 -5.30 7.66
C ILE A 164 -7.72 -5.84 6.41
N THR A 165 -8.36 -6.80 5.75
CA THR A 165 -7.91 -7.44 4.52
C THR A 165 -9.12 -7.82 3.66
N THR A 166 -8.90 -8.23 2.41
CA THR A 166 -9.94 -8.75 1.54
C THR A 166 -9.85 -10.27 1.33
N GLU A 167 -11.00 -10.93 1.19
CA GLU A 167 -11.10 -12.34 0.84
C GLU A 167 -10.68 -12.61 -0.60
N SER A 168 -11.07 -11.73 -1.53
CA SER A 168 -10.76 -11.84 -2.96
C SER A 168 -9.26 -11.90 -3.28
N VAL A 169 -8.41 -11.39 -2.37
CA VAL A 169 -6.96 -11.44 -2.47
C VAL A 169 -6.40 -12.65 -1.74
N LEU A 170 -6.52 -12.68 -0.41
CA LEU A 170 -5.76 -13.66 0.39
C LEU A 170 -6.27 -15.10 0.24
N LEU A 171 -7.57 -15.27 -0.02
CA LEU A 171 -8.16 -16.59 -0.26
C LEU A 171 -8.16 -16.97 -1.74
N ASN A 172 -7.62 -16.11 -2.61
CA ASN A 172 -7.46 -16.43 -4.01
C ASN A 172 -6.56 -17.67 -4.16
N PRO A 173 -6.98 -18.70 -4.93
CA PRO A 173 -6.15 -19.86 -5.21
C PRO A 173 -4.80 -19.53 -5.84
N ASN A 174 -4.66 -18.37 -6.50
CA ASN A 174 -3.39 -17.91 -7.07
C ASN A 174 -2.40 -17.32 -6.03
N ARG A 175 -2.85 -17.05 -4.79
CA ARG A 175 -2.00 -16.58 -3.68
C ARG A 175 -1.62 -17.74 -2.77
N ASN A 176 -2.61 -18.33 -2.09
CA ASN A 176 -2.40 -19.23 -0.96
C ASN A 176 -3.27 -20.50 -1.08
N PRO A 177 -3.07 -21.34 -2.12
CA PRO A 177 -3.90 -22.50 -2.35
C PRO A 177 -3.86 -23.47 -1.15
N GLY A 178 -5.03 -23.74 -0.57
CA GLY A 178 -5.19 -24.68 0.54
C GLY A 178 -4.91 -24.11 1.93
N MET A 179 -4.56 -22.82 2.06
CA MET A 179 -4.41 -22.17 3.37
C MET A 179 -5.76 -21.62 3.85
N SER A 180 -6.09 -21.89 5.12
CA SER A 180 -7.33 -21.43 5.75
C SER A 180 -7.18 -20.04 6.38
N LYS A 181 -8.31 -19.34 6.58
CA LYS A 181 -8.33 -18.07 7.33
C LYS A 181 -7.69 -18.19 8.71
N ALA A 182 -7.96 -19.28 9.43
CA ALA A 182 -7.43 -19.48 10.78
C ALA A 182 -5.89 -19.58 10.79
N GLU A 183 -5.29 -20.22 9.78
CA GLU A 183 -3.83 -20.26 9.64
C GLU A 183 -3.26 -18.87 9.32
N MET A 184 -3.91 -18.10 8.43
CA MET A 184 -3.52 -16.73 8.13
C MET A 184 -3.62 -15.82 9.36
N GLU A 185 -4.72 -15.93 10.11
CA GLU A 185 -4.95 -15.19 11.36
C GLU A 185 -3.90 -15.52 12.42
N GLU A 186 -3.48 -16.79 12.56
CA GLU A 186 -2.38 -17.16 13.46
C GLU A 186 -1.06 -16.51 13.04
N MET A 187 -0.77 -16.48 11.73
CA MET A 187 0.43 -15.83 11.21
C MET A 187 0.39 -14.31 11.41
N PHE A 188 -0.75 -13.66 11.17
CA PHE A 188 -0.93 -12.24 11.43
C PHE A 188 -0.78 -11.91 12.91
N ALA A 189 -1.37 -12.71 13.81
CA ALA A 189 -1.22 -12.50 15.24
C ALA A 189 0.24 -12.58 15.71
N GLN A 190 1.01 -13.54 15.17
CA GLN A 190 2.42 -13.72 15.52
C GLN A 190 3.33 -12.64 14.93
N LEU A 191 3.10 -12.27 13.66
CA LEU A 191 4.01 -11.38 12.92
C LEU A 191 3.67 -9.90 13.09
N LEU A 192 2.37 -9.56 13.16
CA LEU A 192 1.87 -8.18 13.15
C LEU A 192 1.31 -7.73 14.50
N GLY A 193 1.22 -8.63 15.48
CA GLY A 193 0.68 -8.32 16.81
C GLY A 193 -0.83 -8.09 16.84
N VAL A 194 -1.55 -8.53 15.80
CA VAL A 194 -3.00 -8.31 15.66
C VAL A 194 -3.79 -9.39 16.41
N LYS A 195 -4.97 -9.01 16.90
CA LYS A 195 -5.89 -9.86 17.68
C LYS A 195 -7.19 -10.15 16.94
N LYS A 196 -7.52 -9.31 15.96
CA LYS A 196 -8.74 -9.41 15.19
C LYS A 196 -8.46 -9.06 13.73
N THR A 197 -8.89 -9.95 12.85
CA THR A 197 -8.87 -9.72 11.40
C THR A 197 -10.29 -9.51 10.92
N ILE A 198 -10.50 -8.44 10.16
CA ILE A 198 -11.73 -8.13 9.46
C ILE A 198 -11.52 -8.49 7.99
N TRP A 199 -12.34 -9.42 7.51
CA TRP A 199 -12.32 -9.93 6.15
C TRP A 199 -13.41 -9.25 5.34
N LEU A 200 -13.03 -8.33 4.47
CA LEU A 200 -13.95 -7.73 3.51
C LEU A 200 -14.10 -8.66 2.29
N PRO A 201 -15.24 -8.63 1.58
CA PRO A 201 -15.38 -9.40 0.34
C PRO A 201 -14.30 -9.07 -0.71
N GLY A 202 -13.86 -7.80 -0.78
CA GLY A 202 -12.99 -7.30 -1.85
C GLY A 202 -13.72 -7.26 -3.19
N ASP A 203 -13.05 -7.71 -4.25
CA ASP A 203 -13.61 -7.85 -5.61
C ASP A 203 -13.65 -9.34 -6.02
N PRO A 204 -14.62 -10.13 -5.51
CA PRO A 204 -14.61 -11.59 -5.64
C PRO A 204 -14.76 -12.10 -7.08
N ASP A 205 -15.34 -11.29 -7.96
CA ASP A 205 -15.56 -11.63 -9.37
C ASP A 205 -14.52 -10.99 -10.31
N TYR A 206 -13.53 -10.26 -9.77
CA TYR A 206 -12.46 -9.58 -10.52
C TYR A 206 -12.98 -8.65 -11.61
N VAL A 207 -14.10 -7.99 -11.32
CA VAL A 207 -14.92 -7.26 -12.28
C VAL A 207 -14.57 -5.78 -12.35
N THR A 208 -13.79 -5.27 -11.39
CA THR A 208 -13.35 -3.87 -11.37
C THR A 208 -12.15 -3.61 -12.28
N GLY A 209 -11.48 -4.65 -12.78
CA GLY A 209 -10.26 -4.51 -13.58
C GLY A 209 -9.01 -4.25 -12.72
N ASP A 210 -9.11 -4.33 -11.39
CA ASP A 210 -7.99 -4.21 -10.48
C ASP A 210 -6.99 -5.37 -10.65
N MET A 211 -5.75 -5.03 -10.99
CA MET A 211 -4.67 -6.02 -11.16
C MET A 211 -4.25 -6.69 -9.85
N THR A 212 -4.68 -6.19 -8.70
CA THR A 212 -4.32 -6.74 -7.39
C THR A 212 -5.32 -7.75 -6.83
N ASP A 213 -6.45 -7.99 -7.53
CA ASP A 213 -7.58 -8.82 -7.09
C ASP A 213 -8.42 -8.20 -5.95
N GLY A 214 -8.42 -6.88 -5.80
CA GLY A 214 -9.19 -6.16 -4.79
C GLY A 214 -8.40 -5.92 -3.50
N HIS A 215 -7.22 -5.29 -3.60
CA HIS A 215 -6.44 -4.90 -2.42
C HIS A 215 -7.23 -3.97 -1.49
N VAL A 216 -6.99 -4.10 -0.18
CA VAL A 216 -7.73 -3.32 0.83
C VAL A 216 -7.36 -1.84 0.78
N ASP A 217 -6.17 -1.48 0.32
CA ASP A 217 -5.73 -0.09 0.16
C ASP A 217 -6.39 0.64 -1.03
N GLY A 218 -7.13 -0.08 -1.87
CA GLY A 218 -8.09 0.47 -2.82
C GLY A 218 -9.48 0.66 -2.20
N VAL A 219 -9.80 -0.04 -1.11
CA VAL A 219 -11.12 -0.07 -0.47
C VAL A 219 -11.21 0.90 0.70
N CYS A 220 -10.25 0.90 1.62
CA CYS A 220 -10.29 1.73 2.81
C CYS A 220 -8.90 1.96 3.40
N ALA A 221 -8.77 3.02 4.20
CA ALA A 221 -7.57 3.31 4.96
C ALA A 221 -7.94 3.79 6.37
N PHE A 222 -7.15 3.41 7.37
CA PHE A 222 -7.33 3.98 8.72
C PHE A 222 -6.87 5.42 8.78
N ALA A 223 -7.75 6.31 9.24
CA ALA A 223 -7.36 7.68 9.58
C ALA A 223 -6.80 7.78 11.00
N ARG A 224 -7.34 6.96 11.91
CA ARG A 224 -6.99 6.81 13.33
C ARG A 224 -7.78 5.61 13.90
N PRO A 225 -7.54 5.15 15.15
CA PRO A 225 -8.28 4.03 15.72
C PRO A 225 -9.80 4.26 15.66
N GLY A 226 -10.53 3.28 15.11
CA GLY A 226 -11.99 3.33 14.96
C GLY A 226 -12.53 4.26 13.85
N VAL A 227 -11.68 4.91 13.05
CA VAL A 227 -12.11 5.80 11.95
C VAL A 227 -11.44 5.37 10.64
N LEU A 228 -12.26 5.10 9.63
CA LEU A 228 -11.83 4.68 8.30
C LEU A 228 -12.19 5.74 7.26
N LEU A 229 -11.29 5.97 6.33
CA LEU A 229 -11.61 6.51 5.02
C LEU A 229 -12.02 5.34 4.13
N LEU A 230 -13.11 5.50 3.40
CA LEU A 230 -13.75 4.44 2.63
C LEU A 230 -13.97 4.91 1.20
N ASP A 231 -13.55 4.08 0.25
CA ASP A 231 -13.81 4.25 -1.17
C ASP A 231 -15.31 4.29 -1.43
N ALA A 232 -15.74 5.26 -2.24
CA ALA A 232 -17.14 5.52 -2.49
C ALA A 232 -17.36 6.00 -3.92
N THR A 233 -18.58 5.78 -4.42
CA THR A 233 -18.98 6.20 -5.75
C THR A 233 -20.35 6.87 -5.72
N HIS A 234 -20.54 7.82 -6.64
CA HIS A 234 -21.85 8.41 -6.91
C HIS A 234 -22.71 7.51 -7.80
N ASP A 235 -22.09 6.58 -8.54
CA ASP A 235 -22.84 5.59 -9.27
C ASP A 235 -23.48 4.58 -8.30
N THR A 236 -24.69 4.15 -8.65
CA THR A 236 -25.48 3.21 -7.84
C THR A 236 -25.80 1.92 -8.57
N GLN A 237 -25.42 1.82 -9.85
CA GLN A 237 -25.86 0.73 -10.74
C GLN A 237 -24.72 -0.13 -11.28
N SER A 238 -23.50 0.39 -11.41
CA SER A 238 -22.38 -0.42 -11.89
C SER A 238 -22.04 -1.55 -10.94
N VAL A 239 -21.31 -2.52 -11.50
CA VAL A 239 -20.69 -3.60 -10.74
C VAL A 239 -19.71 -3.06 -9.70
N TYR A 240 -18.97 -1.99 -10.02
CA TYR A 240 -18.11 -1.31 -9.05
C TYR A 240 -18.91 -0.72 -7.88
N ALA A 241 -20.07 -0.10 -8.13
CA ALA A 241 -20.95 0.39 -7.08
C ALA A 241 -21.50 -0.74 -6.18
N GLU A 242 -21.71 -1.94 -6.73
CA GLU A 242 -22.03 -3.13 -5.95
C GLU A 242 -20.86 -3.59 -5.07
N VAL A 243 -19.65 -3.68 -5.63
CA VAL A 243 -18.43 -4.02 -4.89
C VAL A 243 -18.19 -3.03 -3.73
N ALA A 244 -18.26 -1.73 -3.98
CA ALA A 244 -18.10 -0.70 -2.95
C ALA A 244 -19.15 -0.83 -1.83
N ARG A 245 -20.40 -1.13 -2.18
CA ARG A 245 -21.51 -1.29 -1.22
C ARG A 245 -21.32 -2.53 -0.33
N GLU A 246 -20.89 -3.67 -0.88
CA GLU A 246 -20.71 -4.88 -0.08
C GLU A 246 -19.47 -4.78 0.84
N ASN A 247 -18.39 -4.15 0.40
CA ASN A 247 -17.24 -3.84 1.25
C ASN A 247 -17.63 -2.88 2.41
N ARG A 248 -18.39 -1.82 2.11
CA ARG A 248 -18.97 -0.93 3.13
C ARG A 248 -19.79 -1.70 4.15
N ARG A 249 -20.71 -2.55 3.68
CA ARG A 249 -21.60 -3.32 4.53
C ARG A 249 -20.81 -4.22 5.48
N ALA A 250 -19.73 -4.84 5.00
CA ALA A 250 -18.85 -5.65 5.85
C ALA A 250 -18.20 -4.81 6.97
N LEU A 251 -17.77 -3.58 6.68
CA LEU A 251 -17.23 -2.64 7.67
C LEU A 251 -18.29 -2.18 8.68
N GLU A 252 -19.51 -1.85 8.23
CA GLU A 252 -20.62 -1.43 9.10
C GLU A 252 -21.07 -2.52 10.08
N LEU A 253 -20.89 -3.79 9.70
CA LEU A 253 -21.20 -4.95 10.56
C LEU A 253 -20.04 -5.33 11.48
N ALA A 254 -18.83 -4.83 11.20
CA ALA A 254 -17.63 -5.15 11.94
C ALA A 254 -17.43 -4.25 13.17
N THR A 255 -16.55 -4.70 14.04
CA THR A 255 -15.97 -3.87 15.10
C THR A 255 -14.47 -4.09 15.09
N ASP A 256 -13.70 -3.16 15.60
CA ASP A 256 -12.26 -3.36 15.75
C ASP A 256 -11.91 -4.28 16.94
N ALA A 257 -10.61 -4.48 17.19
CA ALA A 257 -10.11 -5.33 18.27
C ALA A 257 -10.44 -4.80 19.68
N GLN A 258 -10.78 -3.51 19.80
CA GLN A 258 -11.20 -2.85 21.04
C GLN A 258 -12.73 -2.82 21.19
N GLY A 259 -13.48 -3.35 20.22
CA GLY A 259 -14.94 -3.40 20.22
C GLY A 259 -15.61 -2.11 19.75
N ARG A 260 -14.88 -1.17 19.14
CA ARG A 260 -15.45 0.06 18.57
C ARG A 260 -16.09 -0.25 17.22
N GLN A 261 -17.23 0.40 16.97
CA GLN A 261 -17.82 0.50 15.63
C GLN A 261 -17.03 1.51 14.80
N PHE A 262 -16.90 1.28 13.50
CA PHE A 262 -16.17 2.21 12.64
C PHE A 262 -16.99 3.45 12.31
N GLN A 263 -16.37 4.62 12.46
CA GLN A 263 -16.81 5.80 11.75
C GLN A 263 -16.25 5.75 10.32
N LEU A 264 -17.12 5.76 9.32
CA LEU A 264 -16.75 5.74 7.90
C LEU A 264 -16.81 7.16 7.33
N ILE A 265 -15.70 7.61 6.76
CA ILE A 265 -15.57 8.89 6.05
C ILE A 265 -15.38 8.56 4.57
N GLU A 266 -16.27 9.05 3.72
CA GLU A 266 -16.29 8.69 2.30
C GLU A 266 -15.28 9.51 1.50
N LEU A 267 -14.47 8.82 0.69
CA LEU A 267 -13.68 9.42 -0.38
C LEU A 267 -14.28 8.97 -1.70
N TYR A 268 -14.94 9.91 -2.39
CA TYR A 268 -15.52 9.64 -3.70
C TYR A 268 -14.45 9.55 -4.78
N GLU A 269 -14.51 8.51 -5.60
CA GLU A 269 -13.59 8.22 -6.70
C GLU A 269 -13.43 9.36 -7.73
N ALA A 270 -12.36 9.28 -8.52
CA ALA A 270 -12.01 10.22 -9.59
C ALA A 270 -12.51 9.76 -10.98
N SER A 271 -13.75 9.26 -11.10
CA SER A 271 -14.24 8.63 -12.35
C SER A 271 -14.09 9.52 -13.59
N ASP A 272 -14.23 10.83 -13.44
CA ASP A 272 -14.11 11.80 -14.54
C ASP A 272 -12.70 11.87 -15.15
N ALA A 273 -11.69 11.32 -14.47
CA ALA A 273 -10.31 11.27 -14.94
C ALA A 273 -9.93 9.97 -15.64
N VAL A 274 -10.79 8.95 -15.62
CA VAL A 274 -10.50 7.62 -16.17
C VAL A 274 -10.28 7.72 -17.68
N ASP A 275 -9.12 7.27 -18.18
CA ASP A 275 -8.93 6.99 -19.61
C ASP A 275 -9.65 5.67 -19.92
N THR A 276 -10.85 5.77 -20.53
CA THR A 276 -11.68 4.60 -20.87
C THR A 276 -11.06 3.70 -21.93
N GLU A 277 -10.00 4.14 -22.59
CA GLU A 277 -9.26 3.36 -23.59
C GLU A 277 -7.99 2.70 -23.00
N ALA A 278 -7.66 2.99 -21.74
CA ALA A 278 -6.60 2.28 -21.03
C ALA A 278 -7.09 0.92 -20.55
N GLU A 279 -6.19 -0.07 -20.50
CA GLU A 279 -6.50 -1.40 -19.98
C GLU A 279 -6.85 -1.37 -18.48
N VAL A 280 -6.16 -0.51 -17.73
CA VAL A 280 -6.37 -0.29 -16.31
C VAL A 280 -6.13 1.18 -15.98
N PHE A 281 -6.86 1.70 -14.99
CA PHE A 281 -6.66 3.06 -14.48
C PHE A 281 -7.06 3.13 -13.01
N CYS A 282 -6.14 3.51 -12.13
CA CYS A 282 -6.44 3.75 -10.72
C CYS A 282 -7.06 5.14 -10.55
N ALA A 283 -8.36 5.22 -10.32
CA ALA A 283 -9.10 6.46 -10.05
C ALA A 283 -9.43 6.63 -8.55
N SER A 284 -8.67 6.02 -7.65
CA SER A 284 -8.95 6.01 -6.23
C SER A 284 -8.22 7.14 -5.48
N TYR A 285 -8.95 7.86 -4.62
CA TYR A 285 -8.31 8.76 -3.64
C TYR A 285 -7.97 8.08 -2.33
N THR A 286 -8.46 6.86 -2.04
CA THR A 286 -8.04 6.09 -0.85
C THR A 286 -6.58 5.65 -0.94
N ASN A 287 -6.02 5.58 -2.15
CA ASN A 287 -4.63 5.25 -2.40
C ASN A 287 -3.65 6.43 -2.13
N PHE A 288 -3.83 7.14 -1.03
CA PHE A 288 -2.95 8.20 -0.52
C PHE A 288 -1.87 7.63 0.43
N TYR A 289 -0.82 8.40 0.70
CA TYR A 289 0.22 8.03 1.65
C TYR A 289 0.28 8.98 2.86
N ILE A 290 0.40 8.43 4.07
CA ILE A 290 0.50 9.19 5.33
C ILE A 290 1.98 9.43 5.66
N ALA A 291 2.57 10.55 5.22
CA ALA A 291 3.94 10.94 5.60
C ALA A 291 3.93 11.79 6.87
N ASN A 292 4.90 11.71 7.77
CA ASN A 292 4.99 12.41 9.08
C ASN A 292 4.14 13.69 9.26
N GLY A 293 4.33 14.71 8.41
CA GLY A 293 3.63 15.99 8.47
C GLY A 293 2.60 16.23 7.36
N ALA A 294 2.31 15.24 6.52
CA ALA A 294 1.50 15.40 5.32
C ALA A 294 0.68 14.17 4.93
N ILE A 295 -0.33 14.41 4.10
CA ILE A 295 -1.03 13.40 3.33
C ILE A 295 -0.67 13.61 1.87
N ILE A 296 0.05 12.67 1.27
CA ILE A 296 0.39 12.72 -0.14
C ILE A 296 -0.77 12.10 -0.91
N MET A 297 -1.61 12.97 -1.47
CA MET A 297 -2.87 12.60 -2.08
C MET A 297 -2.67 12.44 -3.59
N PRO A 298 -3.13 11.34 -4.23
CA PRO A 298 -3.21 11.27 -5.68
C PRO A 298 -4.14 12.38 -6.20
N ALA A 299 -3.73 13.06 -7.26
CA ALA A 299 -4.54 14.06 -7.94
C ALA A 299 -4.57 13.78 -9.43
N TYR A 300 -5.69 14.08 -10.06
CA TYR A 300 -5.99 13.69 -11.44
C TYR A 300 -6.21 14.88 -12.37
N GLY A 301 -6.28 16.10 -11.82
CA GLY A 301 -6.48 17.35 -12.55
C GLY A 301 -7.96 17.68 -12.79
N ILE A 302 -8.83 17.27 -11.88
CA ILE A 302 -10.29 17.43 -11.97
C ILE A 302 -10.85 18.08 -10.69
N ASP A 303 -12.09 18.57 -10.75
CA ASP A 303 -12.72 19.27 -9.61
C ASP A 303 -12.85 18.37 -8.36
N ALA A 304 -13.01 17.06 -8.55
CA ALA A 304 -13.05 16.09 -7.45
C ALA A 304 -11.77 16.07 -6.60
N ASP A 305 -10.62 16.49 -7.15
CA ASP A 305 -9.36 16.59 -6.39
C ASP A 305 -9.52 17.53 -5.18
N HIS A 306 -10.27 18.63 -5.36
CA HIS A 306 -10.50 19.60 -4.29
C HIS A 306 -11.38 19.03 -3.17
N VAL A 307 -12.43 18.29 -3.54
CA VAL A 307 -13.34 17.64 -2.58
C VAL A 307 -12.60 16.58 -1.78
N ALA A 308 -11.80 15.73 -2.45
CA ALA A 308 -10.98 14.73 -1.80
C ALA A 308 -9.97 15.37 -0.83
N ALA A 309 -9.32 16.48 -1.24
CA ALA A 309 -8.38 17.19 -0.39
C ALA A 309 -9.03 17.77 0.87
N GLU A 310 -10.23 18.34 0.75
CA GLU A 310 -10.99 18.86 1.91
C GLU A 310 -11.36 17.74 2.89
N THR A 311 -11.83 16.60 2.39
CA THR A 311 -12.16 15.42 3.22
C THR A 311 -10.92 14.89 3.94
N LEU A 312 -9.79 14.76 3.25
CA LEU A 312 -8.53 14.32 3.86
C LEU A 312 -8.01 15.31 4.91
N ALA A 313 -8.13 16.61 4.66
CA ALA A 313 -7.72 17.63 5.62
C ALA A 313 -8.55 17.55 6.92
N GLN A 314 -9.84 17.24 6.81
CA GLN A 314 -10.71 17.00 7.98
C GLN A 314 -10.38 15.68 8.70
N ALA A 315 -10.04 14.63 7.95
CA ALA A 315 -9.68 13.33 8.51
C ALA A 315 -8.35 13.35 9.28
N PHE A 316 -7.38 14.14 8.81
CA PHE A 316 -6.02 14.24 9.35
C PHE A 316 -5.67 15.66 9.85
N PRO A 317 -6.29 16.13 10.93
CA PRO A 317 -5.97 17.44 11.48
C PRO A 317 -4.49 17.50 11.89
N GLY A 318 -3.78 18.52 11.42
CA GLY A 318 -2.36 18.72 11.70
C GLY A 318 -1.39 18.16 10.64
N ARG A 319 -1.90 17.52 9.58
CA ARG A 319 -1.10 17.16 8.39
C ARG A 319 -1.47 18.05 7.21
N GLU A 320 -0.46 18.47 6.45
CA GLU A 320 -0.66 19.18 5.18
C GLU A 320 -1.15 18.19 4.11
N VAL A 321 -2.30 18.44 3.49
CA VAL A 321 -2.70 17.66 2.31
C VAL A 321 -1.93 18.19 1.10
N VAL A 322 -1.17 17.32 0.45
CA VAL A 322 -0.33 17.63 -0.71
C VAL A 322 -0.85 16.83 -1.91
N PRO A 323 -1.69 17.45 -2.77
CA PRO A 323 -2.10 16.84 -4.03
C PRO A 323 -0.91 16.67 -4.96
N VAL A 324 -0.71 15.45 -5.48
CA VAL A 324 0.34 15.13 -6.45
C VAL A 324 -0.30 14.56 -7.69
N ARG A 325 -0.05 15.19 -8.84
CA ARG A 325 -0.59 14.73 -10.11
C ARG A 325 0.05 13.40 -10.50
N ILE A 326 -0.75 12.34 -10.68
CA ILE A 326 -0.27 10.96 -10.94
C ILE A 326 -0.91 10.29 -12.17
N ASN A 327 -1.43 11.07 -13.13
CA ASN A 327 -2.18 10.51 -14.26
C ASN A 327 -1.45 9.39 -15.02
N HIS A 328 -0.12 9.44 -15.19
CA HIS A 328 0.61 8.39 -15.91
C HIS A 328 0.88 7.17 -15.03
N LEU A 329 1.14 7.37 -13.74
CA LEU A 329 1.21 6.27 -12.76
C LEU A 329 -0.13 5.53 -12.67
N ALA A 330 -1.25 6.25 -12.68
CA ALA A 330 -2.59 5.66 -12.58
C ALA A 330 -2.87 4.62 -13.67
N HIS A 331 -2.28 4.76 -14.86
CA HIS A 331 -2.41 3.78 -15.96
C HIS A 331 -1.72 2.44 -15.68
N GLY A 332 -0.84 2.36 -14.67
CA GLY A 332 -0.28 1.11 -14.17
C GLY A 332 -1.18 0.41 -13.15
N GLY A 333 -2.37 0.94 -12.87
CA GLY A 333 -3.37 0.32 -12.00
C GLY A 333 -3.19 0.55 -10.50
N GLY A 334 -2.27 1.42 -10.08
CA GLY A 334 -2.09 1.81 -8.69
C GLY A 334 -1.90 3.32 -8.49
N GLY A 335 -1.90 3.76 -7.23
CA GLY A 335 -1.75 5.17 -6.85
C GLY A 335 -0.50 5.42 -6.01
N VAL A 336 -0.57 6.44 -5.14
CA VAL A 336 0.56 6.86 -4.29
C VAL A 336 0.90 5.81 -3.23
N HIS A 337 -0.11 5.17 -2.64
CA HIS A 337 0.08 4.17 -1.60
C HIS A 337 0.77 2.90 -2.15
N CYS A 338 0.42 2.45 -3.36
CA CYS A 338 1.00 1.26 -3.99
C CYS A 338 2.51 1.38 -4.28
N ILE A 339 3.04 2.60 -4.40
CA ILE A 339 4.46 2.84 -4.72
C ILE A 339 5.30 3.23 -3.50
N THR A 340 4.71 3.25 -2.30
CA THR A 340 5.35 3.70 -1.06
C THR A 340 5.31 2.64 0.03
N GLN A 341 6.35 2.60 0.87
CA GLN A 341 6.42 1.72 2.04
C GLN A 341 7.09 2.47 3.20
N GLN A 342 6.33 2.75 4.26
CA GLN A 342 6.82 3.42 5.45
C GLN A 342 7.78 2.54 6.27
N GLN A 343 8.88 3.15 6.72
CA GLN A 343 9.73 2.62 7.78
C GLN A 343 9.44 3.41 9.06
N PRO A 344 8.82 2.81 10.09
CA PRO A 344 8.54 3.52 11.34
C PRO A 344 9.83 3.91 12.05
N ALA A 345 9.80 5.05 12.73
CA ALA A 345 10.83 5.42 13.69
C ALA A 345 10.71 4.51 14.93
N TRP A 346 11.87 4.14 15.49
CA TRP A 346 11.93 3.40 16.74
C TRP A 346 12.76 4.17 17.78
N PRO A 347 12.34 4.25 19.05
CA PRO A 347 11.10 3.69 19.60
C PRO A 347 9.86 4.38 18.98
N VAL A 348 8.78 3.61 18.82
CA VAL A 348 7.50 4.15 18.36
C VAL A 348 6.97 5.04 19.48
N GLU A 349 6.82 6.34 19.20
CA GLU A 349 6.25 7.31 20.13
C GLU A 349 4.73 7.34 19.97
N GLY A 350 3.99 7.06 21.04
CA GLY A 350 2.54 6.93 21.05
C GLY A 350 2.12 5.75 21.91
#